data_AF-A0A0D0H3Y5-F1
#
_entry.id   AF-A0A0D0H3Y5-F1
#
_cell.length_a   1.000
_cell.length_b   1.000
_cell.length_c   1.000
_cell.angle_alpha   90.00
_cell.angle_beta   90.00
_cell.angle_gamma   90.00
#
_symmetry.space_group_name_H-M   'P 1'
#
loop_
_entity.id
_entity.type
_entity.pdbx_description
1 polymer ?
#
loop_
_entity_poly.entity_id
_entity_poly.type
_entity_poly.pdbx_seq_one_letter_code
_entity_poly.pdbx_strand_id
1 'polypeptide(L)'
;MSPAEADAMLDTLRADPLAWLRGAIADPAPELAATATRWLAHQPASTLRAMGRSVVATTGDAGYLNALAQVFERHPVYLTAGERSRDGWHVPDWALARSAGIEIIGGGGHLMTTEQPDAFRASIERCLT
;
A
#
# COMPACT_ATOMS: atom_id res chain seq x y z
N MET A 1 14.41 -15.87 -2.24
CA MET A 1 13.51 -15.95 -3.40
C MET A 1 14.30 -16.00 -4.71
N SER A 2 14.39 -17.19 -5.28
CA SER A 2 14.84 -17.47 -6.65
C SER A 2 13.78 -17.02 -7.67
N PRO A 3 14.11 -16.97 -8.98
CA PRO A 3 13.10 -16.73 -10.03
C PRO A 3 11.97 -17.77 -10.00
N ALA A 4 12.29 -19.06 -9.93
CA ALA A 4 11.29 -20.14 -9.93
C ALA A 4 10.36 -20.08 -8.70
N GLU A 5 10.89 -19.72 -7.53
CA GLU A 5 10.06 -19.48 -6.33
C GLU A 5 9.10 -18.31 -6.53
N ALA A 6 9.53 -17.25 -7.23
CA ALA A 6 8.69 -16.10 -7.50
C ALA A 6 7.56 -16.43 -8.50
N ASP A 7 7.88 -17.21 -9.54
CA ASP A 7 6.88 -17.70 -10.51
C ASP A 7 5.83 -18.57 -9.80
N ALA A 8 6.28 -19.58 -9.03
CA ALA A 8 5.39 -20.47 -8.29
C ALA A 8 4.50 -19.73 -7.27
N MET A 9 5.06 -18.73 -6.58
CA MET A 9 4.29 -17.87 -5.68
C MET A 9 3.21 -17.10 -6.46
N LEU A 10 3.57 -16.46 -7.57
CA LEU A 10 2.62 -15.68 -8.36
C LEU A 10 1.51 -16.56 -8.97
N ASP A 11 1.84 -17.77 -9.41
CA ASP A 11 0.85 -18.74 -9.89
C ASP A 11 -0.12 -19.15 -8.78
N THR A 12 0.36 -19.32 -7.55
CA THR A 12 -0.51 -19.58 -6.39
C THR A 12 -1.47 -18.43 -6.13
N LEU A 13 -1.01 -17.18 -6.22
CA LEU A 13 -1.87 -16.01 -6.06
C LEU A 13 -2.93 -15.90 -7.17
N ARG A 14 -2.59 -16.31 -8.39
CA ARG A 14 -3.49 -16.32 -9.56
C ARG A 14 -4.53 -17.42 -9.52
N ALA A 15 -4.29 -18.49 -8.76
CA ALA A 15 -5.23 -19.62 -8.66
C ALA A 15 -6.56 -19.22 -8.00
N ASP A 16 -6.54 -18.26 -7.06
CA ASP A 16 -7.74 -17.68 -6.45
C ASP A 16 -7.55 -16.16 -6.23
N PRO A 17 -7.86 -15.33 -7.24
CA PRO A 17 -7.70 -13.88 -7.16
C PRO A 17 -8.53 -13.22 -6.06
N LEU A 18 -9.71 -13.75 -5.73
CA LEU A 18 -10.52 -13.21 -4.64
C LEU A 18 -9.93 -13.56 -3.29
N ALA A 19 -9.42 -14.79 -3.10
CA ALA A 19 -8.70 -15.14 -1.87
C ALA A 19 -7.43 -14.32 -1.70
N TRP A 20 -6.71 -14.01 -2.77
CA TRP A 20 -5.60 -13.06 -2.70
C TRP A 20 -6.06 -11.67 -2.24
N LEU A 21 -7.15 -11.15 -2.82
CA LEU A 21 -7.69 -9.82 -2.46
C LEU A 21 -8.18 -9.75 -1.01
N ARG A 22 -8.60 -10.88 -0.42
CA ARG A 22 -8.96 -10.97 1.01
C ARG A 22 -7.84 -10.56 1.97
N GLY A 23 -6.58 -10.62 1.52
CA GLY A 23 -5.44 -10.10 2.29
C GLY A 23 -5.48 -8.59 2.52
N ALA A 24 -6.28 -7.84 1.72
CA ALA A 24 -6.39 -6.39 1.82
C ALA A 24 -7.82 -5.90 2.09
N ILE A 25 -8.84 -6.62 1.59
CA ILE A 25 -10.26 -6.31 1.78
C ILE A 25 -10.91 -7.54 2.42
N ALA A 26 -11.35 -7.47 3.67
CA ALA A 26 -11.76 -8.66 4.44
C ALA A 26 -12.88 -9.48 3.76
N ASP A 27 -13.87 -8.79 3.18
CA ASP A 27 -14.96 -9.41 2.43
C ASP A 27 -15.10 -8.72 1.06
N PRO A 28 -14.29 -9.13 0.06
CA PRO A 28 -14.31 -8.49 -1.25
C PRO A 28 -15.55 -8.95 -2.01
N ALA A 29 -16.30 -7.97 -2.51
CA ALA A 29 -17.50 -8.25 -3.29
C ALA A 29 -17.16 -9.06 -4.57
N PRO A 30 -18.01 -10.00 -5.01
CA PRO A 30 -17.71 -10.88 -6.15
C PRO A 30 -17.32 -10.15 -7.44
N GLU A 31 -17.86 -8.95 -7.68
CA GLU A 31 -17.52 -8.08 -8.81
C GLU A 31 -16.05 -7.68 -8.89
N LEU A 32 -15.31 -7.72 -7.76
CA LEU A 32 -13.88 -7.41 -7.73
C LEU A 32 -13.03 -8.53 -8.33
N ALA A 33 -13.57 -9.72 -8.60
CA ALA A 33 -12.82 -10.86 -9.13
C ALA A 33 -12.12 -10.51 -10.46
N ALA A 34 -12.84 -9.87 -11.39
CA ALA A 34 -12.26 -9.47 -12.67
C ALA A 34 -11.14 -8.44 -12.50
N THR A 35 -11.28 -7.54 -11.51
CA THR A 35 -10.25 -6.55 -11.18
C THR A 35 -9.03 -7.20 -10.56
N ALA A 36 -9.21 -8.11 -9.60
CA ALA A 36 -8.14 -8.86 -8.96
C ALA A 36 -7.32 -9.67 -9.98
N THR A 37 -7.99 -10.36 -10.91
CA THR A 37 -7.34 -11.08 -12.00
C THR A 37 -6.48 -10.16 -12.87
N ARG A 38 -7.02 -8.98 -13.27
CA ARG A 38 -6.26 -8.01 -14.05
C ARG A 38 -5.04 -7.48 -13.29
N TRP A 39 -5.17 -7.21 -12.00
CA TRP A 39 -4.06 -6.74 -11.16
C TRP A 39 -2.94 -7.79 -11.06
N LEU A 40 -3.29 -9.06 -10.80
CA LEU A 40 -2.32 -10.16 -10.74
C LEU A 40 -1.66 -10.49 -12.10
N ALA A 41 -2.29 -10.10 -13.20
CA ALA A 41 -1.73 -10.21 -14.54
C ALA A 41 -0.85 -9.01 -14.94
N HIS A 42 -0.86 -7.92 -14.17
CA HIS A 42 -0.28 -6.64 -14.61
C HIS A 42 1.25 -6.62 -14.65
N GLN A 43 1.92 -7.44 -13.84
CA GLN A 43 3.38 -7.53 -13.79
C GLN A 43 3.84 -9.00 -13.76
N PRO A 44 4.92 -9.35 -14.47
CA PRO A 44 5.52 -10.67 -14.35
C PRO A 44 6.20 -10.86 -12.99
N ALA A 45 6.41 -12.12 -12.58
CA ALA A 45 7.06 -12.44 -11.31
C ALA A 45 8.49 -11.86 -11.21
N SER A 46 9.20 -11.77 -12.34
CA SER A 46 10.50 -11.12 -12.43
C SER A 46 10.46 -9.65 -11.98
N THR A 47 9.46 -8.88 -12.42
CA THR A 47 9.28 -7.49 -11.99
C THR A 47 8.93 -7.41 -10.51
N LEU A 48 7.98 -8.23 -10.03
CA LEU A 48 7.59 -8.24 -8.62
C LEU A 48 8.78 -8.59 -7.71
N ARG A 49 9.60 -9.56 -8.12
CA ARG A 49 10.83 -9.93 -7.42
C ARG A 49 11.86 -8.81 -7.43
N ALA A 50 12.07 -8.15 -8.57
CA ALA A 50 13.00 -7.03 -8.67
C ALA A 50 12.54 -5.86 -7.78
N MET A 51 11.25 -5.55 -7.77
CA MET A 51 10.64 -4.54 -6.91
C MET A 51 10.82 -4.88 -5.43
N GLY A 52 10.50 -6.11 -5.01
CA GLY A 52 10.69 -6.53 -3.61
C GLY A 52 12.14 -6.43 -3.16
N ARG A 53 13.10 -6.80 -4.01
CA ARG A 53 14.53 -6.62 -3.73
C ARG A 53 14.92 -5.14 -3.62
N SER A 54 14.39 -4.30 -4.51
CA SER A 54 14.64 -2.86 -4.50
C SER A 54 14.14 -2.20 -3.21
N VAL A 55 12.93 -2.56 -2.76
CA VAL A 55 12.36 -2.06 -1.50
C VAL A 55 13.29 -2.42 -0.35
N VAL A 56 13.63 -3.71 -0.18
CA VAL A 56 14.51 -4.15 0.92
C VAL A 56 15.87 -3.47 0.88
N ALA A 57 16.50 -3.40 -0.30
CA ALA A 57 17.81 -2.76 -0.44
C ALA A 57 17.77 -1.25 -0.14
N THR A 58 16.70 -0.57 -0.53
CA THR A 58 16.56 0.88 -0.37
C THR A 58 16.14 1.25 1.05
N THR A 59 15.13 0.59 1.62
CA THR A 59 14.60 0.91 2.96
C THR A 59 15.42 0.30 4.08
N GLY A 60 16.24 -0.72 3.78
CA GLY A 60 17.21 -1.30 4.70
C GLY A 60 18.51 -0.50 4.84
N ASP A 61 18.72 0.53 4.01
CA ASP A 61 19.88 1.43 4.15
C ASP A 61 19.76 2.27 5.43
N ALA A 62 20.86 2.37 6.19
CA ALA A 62 20.88 3.09 7.47
C ALA A 62 20.57 4.60 7.32
N GLY A 63 20.83 5.18 6.14
CA GLY A 63 20.52 6.55 5.80
C GLY A 63 19.08 6.80 5.35
N TYR A 64 18.29 5.75 5.09
CA TYR A 64 16.93 5.87 4.53
C TYR A 64 16.02 6.77 5.37
N LEU A 65 15.96 6.56 6.69
CA LEU A 65 15.11 7.36 7.56
C LEU A 65 15.55 8.83 7.63
N ASN A 66 16.86 9.10 7.55
CA ASN A 66 17.37 10.47 7.50
C ASN A 66 17.01 11.14 6.16
N ALA A 67 17.15 10.43 5.05
CA ALA A 67 16.72 10.93 3.74
C ALA A 67 15.20 11.20 3.71
N LEU A 68 14.39 10.33 4.30
CA LEU A 68 12.95 10.52 4.44
C LEU A 68 12.62 11.74 5.32
N ALA A 69 13.33 11.93 6.44
CA ALA A 69 13.13 13.10 7.31
C ALA A 69 13.34 14.42 6.56
N GLN A 70 14.34 14.47 5.67
CA GLN A 70 14.57 15.65 4.84
C GLN A 70 13.43 15.92 3.84
N VAL A 71 12.65 14.90 3.43
CA VAL A 71 11.46 15.12 2.60
C VAL A 71 10.40 15.86 3.41
N PHE A 72 10.15 15.42 4.64
CA PHE A 72 9.21 16.07 5.57
C PHE A 72 9.65 17.49 5.95
N GLU A 73 10.96 17.76 6.00
CA GLU A 73 11.48 19.11 6.26
C GLU A 73 11.26 20.06 5.07
N ARG A 74 11.26 19.54 3.85
CA ARG A 74 11.17 20.36 2.62
C ARG A 74 9.77 20.48 2.05
N HIS A 75 8.88 19.54 2.36
CA HIS A 75 7.55 19.47 1.76
C HIS A 75 6.50 19.18 2.83
N PRO A 76 5.29 19.76 2.72
CA PRO A 76 4.16 19.32 3.53
C PRO A 76 3.81 17.88 3.16
N VAL A 77 3.96 16.96 4.12
CA VAL A 77 3.61 15.55 3.93
C VAL A 77 2.34 15.25 4.71
N TYR A 78 1.29 14.86 3.99
CA TYR A 78 0.07 14.33 4.57
C TYR A 78 0.11 12.80 4.62
N LEU A 79 -0.41 12.23 5.69
CA LEU A 79 -0.51 10.79 5.88
C LEU A 79 -1.97 10.36 5.83
N THR A 80 -2.34 9.52 4.87
CA THR A 80 -3.72 9.03 4.71
C THR A 80 -3.80 7.53 4.93
N ALA A 81 -4.67 7.09 5.83
CA ALA A 81 -4.89 5.67 6.14
C ALA A 81 -6.38 5.33 6.13
N GLY A 82 -6.72 4.08 5.79
CA GLY A 82 -8.02 3.52 6.16
C GLY A 82 -8.01 3.10 7.63
N GLU A 83 -9.10 3.37 8.34
CA GLU A 83 -9.28 3.06 9.77
C GLU A 83 -8.81 1.65 10.16
N ARG A 84 -9.18 0.62 9.38
CA ARG A 84 -8.83 -0.78 9.67
C ARG A 84 -7.35 -1.11 9.46
N SER A 85 -6.60 -0.26 8.75
CA SER A 85 -5.19 -0.49 8.41
C SER A 85 -4.24 0.42 9.19
N ARG A 86 -4.75 1.45 9.87
CA ARG A 86 -3.93 2.45 10.57
C ARG A 86 -3.07 1.83 11.66
N ASP A 87 -3.58 0.86 12.41
CA ASP A 87 -2.84 0.23 13.52
C ASP A 87 -1.68 -0.65 13.04
N GLY A 88 -1.72 -1.11 11.80
CA GLY A 88 -0.65 -1.90 11.19
C GLY A 88 0.51 -1.07 10.63
N TRP A 89 0.46 0.26 10.76
CA TRP A 89 1.50 1.14 10.23
C TRP A 89 2.75 1.15 11.11
N HIS A 90 3.90 0.86 10.49
CA HIS A 90 5.21 1.05 11.09
C HIS A 90 5.79 2.42 10.69
N VAL A 91 5.13 3.49 11.12
CA VAL A 91 5.57 4.86 10.86
C VAL A 91 6.34 5.39 12.08
N PRO A 92 7.55 5.96 11.92
CA PRO A 92 8.28 6.57 13.03
C PRO A 92 7.50 7.71 13.69
N ASP A 93 7.58 7.84 15.01
CA ASP A 93 6.89 8.90 15.78
C ASP A 93 7.21 10.30 15.25
N TRP A 94 8.46 10.53 14.84
CA TRP A 94 8.87 11.83 14.28
C TRP A 94 8.12 12.16 12.99
N ALA A 95 7.76 11.16 12.17
CA ALA A 95 7.05 11.39 10.91
C ALA A 95 5.58 11.74 11.17
N LEU A 96 4.96 11.10 12.18
CA LEU A 96 3.63 11.49 12.65
C LEU A 96 3.63 12.93 13.16
N ALA A 97 4.59 13.28 14.02
CA ALA A 97 4.71 14.60 14.61
C ALA A 97 5.04 15.72 13.60
N ARG A 98 5.74 15.40 12.51
CA ARG A 98 6.12 16.34 11.45
C ARG A 98 5.16 16.36 10.24
N SER A 99 4.15 15.49 10.22
CA SER A 99 3.17 15.49 9.13
C SER A 99 2.39 16.81 9.12
N ALA A 100 2.04 17.29 7.92
CA ALA A 100 1.18 18.45 7.73
C ALA A 100 -0.28 18.15 8.15
N GLY A 101 -0.65 16.87 8.14
CA GLY A 101 -1.93 16.38 8.62
C GLY A 101 -2.01 14.86 8.49
N ILE A 102 -2.96 14.28 9.22
CA ILE A 102 -3.25 12.85 9.18
C ILE A 102 -4.74 12.68 8.92
N GLU A 103 -5.07 11.98 7.84
CA GLU A 103 -6.44 11.69 7.45
C GLU A 103 -6.73 10.21 7.65
N ILE A 104 -7.71 9.91 8.50
CA ILE A 104 -8.18 8.54 8.73
C ILE A 104 -9.55 8.38 8.09
N ILE A 105 -9.62 7.51 7.08
CA ILE A 105 -10.84 7.21 6.34
C ILE A 105 -11.60 6.10 7.08
N GLY A 106 -12.69 6.50 7.73
CA GLY A 106 -13.59 5.59 8.43
C GLY A 106 -14.13 4.49 7.51
N GLY A 107 -14.27 3.28 8.03
CA GLY A 107 -14.81 2.16 7.27
C GLY A 107 -13.96 1.68 6.09
N GLY A 108 -12.73 2.18 5.92
CA GLY A 108 -11.76 1.75 4.90
C GLY A 108 -10.62 0.89 5.46
N GLY A 109 -10.04 0.03 4.63
CA GLY A 109 -8.83 -0.73 4.90
C GLY A 109 -7.63 -0.23 4.09
N HIS A 110 -6.74 -1.14 3.70
CA HIS A 110 -5.53 -0.81 2.94
C HIS A 110 -5.87 -0.29 1.54
N LEU A 111 -6.92 -0.84 0.91
CA LEU A 111 -7.39 -0.46 -0.42
C LEU A 111 -8.54 0.54 -0.34
N MET A 112 -8.34 1.63 0.43
CA MET A 112 -9.31 2.70 0.66
C MET A 112 -9.89 3.32 -0.63
N THR A 113 -9.12 3.35 -1.72
CA THR A 113 -9.57 3.82 -3.03
C THR A 113 -10.61 2.91 -3.68
N THR A 114 -10.62 1.62 -3.32
CA THR A 114 -11.58 0.62 -3.77
C THR A 114 -12.74 0.50 -2.79
N GLU A 115 -12.45 0.50 -1.48
CA GLU A 115 -13.46 0.30 -0.43
C GLU A 115 -14.30 1.55 -0.14
N GLN A 116 -13.70 2.75 -0.20
CA GLN A 116 -14.33 4.03 0.18
C GLN A 116 -13.91 5.16 -0.79
N PRO A 117 -14.19 5.05 -2.10
CA PRO A 117 -13.65 5.97 -3.12
C PRO A 117 -14.03 7.44 -2.89
N ASP A 118 -15.25 7.70 -2.43
CA ASP A 118 -15.74 9.06 -2.20
C ASP A 118 -15.10 9.70 -0.96
N ALA A 119 -14.98 8.93 0.12
CA ALA A 119 -14.31 9.38 1.34
C ALA A 119 -12.80 9.59 1.11
N PHE A 120 -12.17 8.74 0.30
CA PHE A 120 -10.79 8.92 -0.12
C PHE A 120 -10.60 10.22 -0.91
N ARG A 121 -11.44 10.48 -1.91
CA ARG A 121 -11.38 11.73 -2.68
C ARG A 121 -11.52 12.95 -1.78
N ALA A 122 -12.53 12.96 -0.90
CA ALA A 122 -12.73 14.07 0.04
C ALA A 122 -11.53 14.26 0.99
N SER A 123 -10.86 13.18 1.38
CA SER A 123 -9.61 13.25 2.17
C SER A 123 -8.48 13.92 1.39
N ILE A 124 -8.28 13.58 0.12
CA ILE A 124 -7.26 14.21 -0.71
C ILE A 124 -7.55 15.71 -0.90
N GLU A 125 -8.81 16.09 -1.11
CA GLU A 125 -9.20 17.50 -1.23
C GLU A 125 -8.83 18.31 0.01
N ARG A 126 -9.01 17.76 1.22
CA ARG A 126 -8.59 18.41 2.49
C ARG A 126 -7.07 18.56 2.63
N CYS A 127 -6.27 17.70 1.99
CA CYS A 127 -4.81 17.82 2.01
C CYS A 127 -4.30 18.93 1.07
N LEU A 128 -5.13 19.41 0.13
CA LEU A 128 -4.76 20.42 -0.87
C LEU A 128 -5.16 21.85 -0.49
N THR A 129 -6.00 22.00 0.54
CA THR A 129 -6.47 23.29 1.08
C THR A 129 -5.56 23.78 2.20
#